data_AF-A0A7Y3JTA1-F1
#
_entry.id   AF-A0A7Y3JTA1-F1
#
_cell.length_a   1.000
_cell.length_b   1.000
_cell.length_c   1.000
_cell.angle_alpha   90.00
_cell.angle_beta   90.00
_cell.angle_gamma   90.00
#
_symmetry.space_group_name_H-M   'P 1'
#
loop_
_entity.id
_entity.type
_entity.pdbx_description
1 polymer ?
#
loop_
_entity_poly.entity_id
_entity_poly.type
_entity_poly.pdbx_seq_one_letter_code
_entity_poly.pdbx_strand_id
1 'polypeptide(L)' 'MAELEPATDTPDVTIEVIALLANPATSYWLRDALVSALDRDPFDAERDALALSTILTRNLDALVARHFLDRAET' A
#
# COMPACT_ATOMS: atom_id res chain seq x y z
N MET A 1 -4.48 -1.29 -42.62
CA MET A 1 -3.78 -0.71 -41.47
C MET A 1 -4.76 -0.74 -40.32
N ALA A 2 -4.58 -1.60 -39.33
CA ALA A 2 -5.40 -1.56 -38.13
C ALA A 2 -4.94 -0.35 -37.29
N GLU A 3 -5.82 0.62 -37.07
CA GLU A 3 -5.62 1.66 -36.08
C GLU A 3 -5.53 0.98 -34.71
N LEU A 4 -4.38 1.12 -34.06
CA LEU A 4 -4.24 0.80 -32.64
C LEU A 4 -5.16 1.76 -31.88
N GLU A 5 -6.24 1.25 -31.34
CA GLU A 5 -7.09 2.01 -30.42
C GLU A 5 -6.23 2.57 -29.27
N PRO A 6 -6.40 3.83 -28.88
CA PRO A 6 -5.63 4.39 -27.77
C PRO A 6 -6.00 3.62 -26.50
N ALA A 7 -5.00 3.05 -25.83
CA ALA A 7 -5.18 2.33 -24.57
C ALA A 7 -5.63 3.31 -23.47
N THR A 8 -6.92 3.60 -23.41
CA THR A 8 -7.53 4.50 -22.44
C THR A 8 -8.39 3.70 -21.49
N ASP A 9 -7.79 3.15 -20.43
CA ASP A 9 -8.47 3.02 -19.13
C ASP A 9 -7.60 2.48 -17.98
N THR A 10 -6.28 2.42 -18.13
CA THR A 10 -5.43 2.22 -16.96
C THR A 10 -5.19 3.60 -16.36
N PRO A 11 -5.70 3.91 -15.15
CA PRO A 11 -5.26 5.12 -14.46
C PRO A 11 -3.74 5.08 -14.43
N ASP A 12 -3.12 6.15 -14.94
CA ASP A 12 -1.68 6.28 -14.86
C ASP A 12 -1.32 6.20 -13.38
N VAL A 13 -0.64 5.12 -12.99
CA VAL A 13 -0.23 4.86 -11.60
C VAL A 13 0.50 6.09 -11.02
N THR A 14 1.15 6.87 -11.89
CA THR A 14 1.75 8.16 -11.55
C THR A 14 0.74 9.19 -11.03
N ILE A 15 -0.47 9.27 -11.61
CA ILE A 15 -1.53 10.18 -11.16
C ILE A 15 -2.04 9.78 -9.77
N GLU A 16 -2.23 8.49 -9.51
CA GLU A 16 -2.66 8.00 -8.19
C GLU A 16 -1.62 8.29 -7.11
N VAL A 17 -0.35 8.04 -7.40
CA VAL A 17 0.77 8.37 -6.51
C VAL A 17 0.82 9.86 -6.21
N ILE A 18 0.69 10.73 -7.23
CA ILE A 18 0.66 12.19 -7.04
C ILE A 18 -0.53 12.59 -6.14
N ALA A 19 -1.71 12.02 -6.36
CA ALA A 19 -2.89 12.32 -5.54
C ALA A 19 -2.69 11.93 -4.07
N LEU A 20 -2.09 10.75 -3.81
CA LEU A 20 -1.75 10.30 -2.46
C LEU A 20 -0.71 11.20 -1.79
N LEU A 21 0.32 11.64 -2.54
CA LEU A 21 1.35 12.56 -2.04
C LEU A 21 0.84 14.00 -1.88
N ALA A 22 -0.19 14.43 -2.60
CA ALA A 22 -0.79 15.75 -2.45
C ALA A 22 -1.83 15.79 -1.31
N ASN A 23 -2.39 14.65 -0.93
CA ASN A 23 -3.44 14.60 0.08
C ASN A 23 -2.86 14.81 1.50
N PRO A 24 -3.29 15.85 2.24
CA PRO A 24 -2.81 16.10 3.60
C PRO A 24 -3.31 15.08 4.63
N ALA A 25 -4.38 14.32 4.32
CA ALA A 25 -4.87 13.24 5.17
C ALA A 25 -4.05 11.94 5.01
N THR A 26 -3.20 11.84 3.99
CA THR A 26 -2.26 10.70 3.86
C THR A 26 -1.29 10.72 5.03
N SER A 27 -1.21 9.61 5.75
CA SER A 27 -0.30 9.48 6.90
C SER A 27 1.15 9.73 6.48
N TYR A 28 1.93 10.34 7.38
CA TYR A 28 3.35 10.60 7.12
C TYR A 28 4.10 9.31 6.76
N TRP A 29 3.78 8.21 7.45
CA TRP A 29 4.42 6.92 7.20
C TRP A 29 4.14 6.38 5.80
N LEU A 30 2.89 6.46 5.31
CA LEU A 30 2.57 6.00 3.96
C LEU A 30 3.19 6.90 2.89
N ARG A 31 3.21 8.21 3.13
CA ARG A 31 3.86 9.19 2.25
C ARG A 31 5.35 8.89 2.09
N ASP A 32 6.06 8.70 3.20
CA ASP A 32 7.50 8.43 3.20
C ASP A 32 7.82 7.08 2.57
N ALA A 33 6.98 6.05 2.83
CA ALA A 33 7.11 4.74 2.20
C ALA A 33 6.92 4.82 0.67
N LEU A 34 5.93 5.60 0.19
CA LEU A 34 5.72 5.81 -1.23
C LEU A 34 6.89 6.57 -1.88
N VAL A 35 7.36 7.66 -1.28
CA VAL A 35 8.53 8.40 -1.79
C VAL A 35 9.75 7.48 -1.86
N SER A 36 10.03 6.73 -0.80
CA SER A 36 11.16 5.79 -0.79
C SER A 36 11.01 4.65 -1.80
N ALA A 37 9.79 4.22 -2.11
CA ALA A 37 9.54 3.16 -3.09
C ALA A 37 9.81 3.63 -4.53
N LEU A 38 9.53 4.90 -4.84
CA LEU A 38 9.73 5.48 -6.18
C LEU A 38 11.22 5.61 -6.55
N ASP A 39 12.11 5.68 -5.56
CA ASP A 39 13.56 5.75 -5.77
C ASP A 39 14.22 4.36 -5.94
N ARG A 40 13.44 3.26 -5.82
CA ARG A 40 13.93 1.87 -5.86
C ARG A 40 13.59 1.17 -7.16
N ASP A 41 14.17 -0.02 -7.36
CA ASP A 41 13.68 -0.95 -8.38
C ASP A 41 12.19 -1.28 -8.09
N PRO A 42 11.30 -1.15 -9.10
CA PRO A 42 9.85 -1.29 -8.88
C PRO A 42 9.44 -2.71 -8.50
N PHE A 43 10.16 -3.75 -8.93
CA PHE A 43 9.85 -5.13 -8.54
C PHE A 43 10.23 -5.40 -7.08
N ASP A 44 11.36 -4.86 -6.63
CA ASP A 44 11.76 -4.96 -5.22
C ASP A 44 10.83 -4.16 -4.31
N ALA A 45 10.44 -2.95 -4.73
CA ALA A 45 9.53 -2.10 -3.97
C ALA A 45 8.15 -2.76 -3.78
N GLU A 46 7.60 -3.37 -4.84
CA GLU A 46 6.33 -4.10 -4.79
C GLU A 46 6.41 -5.32 -3.87
N ARG A 47 7.47 -6.12 -4.00
CA ARG A 47 7.69 -7.30 -3.16
C ARG A 47 7.83 -6.95 -1.68
N ASP A 48 8.56 -5.90 -1.36
CA ASP A 48 8.71 -5.43 0.02
C ASP A 48 7.38 -4.92 0.58
N ALA A 49 6.58 -4.21 -0.23
CA ALA A 49 5.26 -3.76 0.18
C ALA A 49 4.31 -4.93 0.48
N LEU A 50 4.35 -6.00 -0.32
CA LEU A 50 3.60 -7.23 -0.07
C LEU A 50 4.07 -7.96 1.20
N ALA A 51 5.38 -8.03 1.43
CA ALA A 51 5.93 -8.63 2.64
C ALA A 51 5.51 -7.84 3.89
N LEU A 52 5.58 -6.51 3.81
CA LEU A 52 5.18 -5.61 4.87
C LEU A 52 3.68 -5.73 5.19
N SER A 53 2.81 -5.72 4.18
CA SER A 53 1.37 -5.88 4.39
C SER A 53 1.04 -7.20 5.07
N THR A 54 1.68 -8.29 4.65
CA THR A 54 1.53 -9.62 5.26
C THR A 54 1.91 -9.61 6.75
N ILE A 55 3.02 -8.97 7.11
CA ILE A 55 3.48 -8.88 8.50
C ILE A 55 2.50 -8.04 9.33
N LEU A 56 2.05 -6.89 8.81
CA LEU A 56 1.11 -6.01 9.50
C LEU A 56 -0.24 -6.69 9.76
N THR A 57 -0.77 -7.42 8.78
CA THR A 57 -1.99 -8.21 8.94
C THR A 57 -1.84 -9.25 10.04
N ARG A 58 -0.78 -10.06 10.01
CA ARG A 58 -0.53 -11.09 11.04
C ARG A 58 -0.39 -10.49 12.44
N ASN A 59 0.28 -9.33 12.54
CA ASN A 59 0.41 -8.62 13.80
C ASN A 59 -0.94 -8.12 14.32
N LEU A 60 -1.76 -7.53 13.44
CA LEU A 60 -3.11 -7.10 13.79
C LEU A 60 -3.97 -8.28 14.27
N ASP A 61 -3.97 -9.38 13.53
CA ASP A 61 -4.72 -10.60 13.89
C ASP A 61 -4.32 -11.11 15.28
N ALA A 62 -3.01 -11.14 15.57
CA ALA A 62 -2.51 -11.55 16.88
C ALA A 62 -2.94 -10.60 18.02
N LEU A 63 -2.91 -9.28 17.77
CA LEU A 63 -3.37 -8.28 18.73
C LEU A 63 -4.86 -8.38 19.01
N VAL A 64 -5.66 -8.58 17.97
CA VAL A 64 -7.10 -8.74 18.04
C VAL A 64 -7.47 -10.03 18.78
N ALA A 65 -6.83 -11.15 18.45
CA ALA A 65 -7.03 -12.43 19.13
C ALA A 65 -6.73 -12.31 20.64
N ARG A 66 -5.60 -11.68 21.00
CA ARG A 66 -5.25 -11.44 22.41
C ARG A 66 -6.29 -10.58 23.12
N HIS A 67 -6.73 -9.49 22.48
CA HIS A 67 -7.75 -8.62 23.08
C HIS A 67 -9.07 -9.34 23.36
N PHE A 68 -9.50 -10.24 22.48
CA PHE A 68 -10.72 -11.02 22.69
C PHE A 68 -10.55 -12.15 23.72
N LEU A 69 -9.38 -12.79 23.78
CA LEU A 69 -9.07 -13.77 24.83
C LEU A 69 -9.09 -13.13 26.22
N ASP A 70 -8.42 -11.97 26.37
CA ASP A 70 -8.36 -11.26 27.66
C ASP A 70 -9.76 -10.83 28.17
N ARG A 71 -10.69 -10.55 27.25
CA ARG A 71 -12.08 -10.16 27.58
C ARG A 71 -13.02 -11.33 27.86
N ALA A 72 -12.65 -12.56 27.49
CA ALA A 72 -13.46 -13.75 27.77
C ALA A 72 -13.20 -14.31 29.18
N GLU A 73 -12.07 -13.93 29.79
CA GLU A 73 -11.66 -14.35 31.13
C GLU A 73 -12.08 -13.37 32.25
N THR A 74 -12.73 -12.25 31.91
CA THR A 74 -13.21 -11.20 32.85
C THR A 74 -14.74 -11.18 32.93
#